data_AF-A0A4Q3FR42-F1
#
_entry.id   AF-A0A4Q3FR42-F1
#
_cell.length_a   1.000
_cell.length_b   1.000
_cell.length_c   1.000
_cell.angle_alpha   90.00
_cell.angle_beta   90.00
_cell.angle_gamma   90.00
#
_symmetry.space_group_name_H-M   'P 1'
#
loop_
_entity.id
_entity.type
_entity.pdbx_description
1 polymer ?
#
loop_
_entity_poly.entity_id
_entity_poly.type
_entity_poly.pdbx_seq_one_letter_code
_entity_poly.pdbx_strand_id
1 'polypeptide(L)'
;MLSDETIGRIVAHTEGGAASGCPFCKGRMVVEVFPGEKIRMFSGFKARRPMIVTASKGWSEDEFLASFSDNPDGSNYRVNFRRDRFCYDEDFNAQGWMPTASVDDIDALEESFVETIRLGDTESGWEWNDQCLYPIISTIWHRRLPIKGKTIARTLKAHDFCDTEEAHIEKLIDFGLGILIKTNGRDPIKRKIMPSLQRGRYRTPRRIDLEYKLLGIPPEN
;
A
#
# COMPACT_ATOMS: atom_id res chain seq x y z
N MET A 1 8.17 -21.09 7.30
CA MET A 1 9.39 -20.33 6.92
C MET A 1 9.36 -20.26 5.42
N LEU A 2 9.52 -19.07 4.81
CA LEU A 2 9.49 -18.95 3.34
C LEU A 2 10.75 -19.57 2.74
N SER A 3 10.65 -20.15 1.54
CA SER A 3 11.83 -20.60 0.80
C SER A 3 12.71 -19.42 0.37
N ASP A 4 14.01 -19.68 0.16
CA ASP A 4 14.95 -18.68 -0.35
C ASP A 4 14.51 -18.13 -1.71
N GLU A 5 13.88 -18.96 -2.54
CA GLU A 5 13.32 -18.53 -3.82
C GLU A 5 12.18 -17.52 -3.63
N THR A 6 11.25 -17.79 -2.72
CA THR A 6 10.13 -16.88 -2.41
C THR A 6 10.64 -15.57 -1.81
N ILE A 7 11.65 -15.62 -0.94
CA ILE A 7 12.31 -14.41 -0.43
C ILE A 7 12.91 -13.61 -1.59
N GLY A 8 13.66 -14.27 -2.50
CA GLY A 8 14.23 -13.65 -3.68
C GLY A 8 13.19 -12.97 -4.58
N ARG A 9 12.01 -13.58 -4.74
CA ARG A 9 10.90 -12.98 -5.50
C ARG A 9 10.28 -11.77 -4.83
N ILE A 10 10.13 -11.78 -3.50
CA ILE A 10 9.66 -10.60 -2.75
C ILE A 10 10.66 -9.45 -2.87
N VAL A 11 11.96 -9.75 -2.82
CA VAL A 11 13.02 -8.76 -3.05
C VAL A 11 12.94 -8.21 -4.47
N ALA A 12 12.89 -9.07 -5.49
CA ALA A 12 12.76 -8.67 -6.89
C ALA A 12 11.51 -7.80 -7.14
N HIS A 13 10.37 -8.16 -6.55
CA HIS A 13 9.14 -7.36 -6.61
C HIS A 13 9.33 -5.96 -6.02
N THR A 14 10.02 -5.89 -4.87
CA THR A 14 10.28 -4.63 -4.18
C THR A 14 11.26 -3.77 -5.00
N GLU A 15 12.34 -4.35 -5.51
CA GLU A 15 13.33 -3.64 -6.32
C GLU A 15 12.74 -3.16 -7.65
N GLY A 16 12.02 -4.01 -8.37
CA GLY A 16 11.35 -3.66 -9.63
C GLY A 16 10.31 -2.55 -9.43
N GLY A 17 9.49 -2.65 -8.38
CA GLY A 17 8.54 -1.60 -8.02
C GLY A 17 9.22 -0.28 -7.68
N ALA A 18 10.31 -0.31 -6.91
CA ALA A 18 11.06 0.89 -6.54
C ALA A 18 11.72 1.55 -7.76
N ALA A 19 12.29 0.76 -8.67
CA ALA A 19 12.84 1.23 -9.94
C ALA A 19 11.79 1.88 -10.84
N SER A 20 10.56 1.35 -10.82
CA SER A 20 9.38 1.93 -11.50
C SER A 20 8.75 3.13 -10.77
N GLY A 21 9.36 3.60 -9.68
CA GLY A 21 8.91 4.78 -8.94
C GLY A 21 7.77 4.52 -7.95
N CYS A 22 7.55 3.26 -7.54
CA CYS A 22 6.54 2.93 -6.53
C CYS A 22 6.95 3.47 -5.15
N PRO A 23 6.17 4.39 -4.54
CA PRO A 23 6.51 4.95 -3.23
C PRO A 23 6.49 3.87 -2.14
N PHE A 24 5.62 2.87 -2.24
CA PHE A 24 5.51 1.80 -1.25
C PHE A 24 6.75 0.91 -1.25
N CYS A 25 7.23 0.52 -2.44
CA CYS A 25 8.45 -0.27 -2.56
C CYS A 25 9.69 0.53 -2.15
N LYS A 26 9.81 1.80 -2.55
CA LYS A 26 10.87 2.70 -2.05
C LYS A 26 10.84 2.81 -0.52
N GLY A 27 9.64 2.90 0.05
CA GLY A 27 9.41 2.89 1.49
C GLY A 27 9.93 1.62 2.20
N ARG A 28 9.69 0.44 1.61
CA ARG A 28 10.21 -0.84 2.12
C ARG A 28 11.74 -0.93 2.10
N MET A 29 12.40 -0.12 1.28
CA MET A 29 13.86 -0.07 1.17
C MET A 29 14.49 0.94 2.14
N VAL A 30 13.70 1.72 2.88
CA VAL A 30 14.23 2.67 3.86
C VAL A 30 14.71 1.90 5.10
N VAL A 31 16.02 1.94 5.34
CA VAL A 31 16.67 1.26 6.48
C VAL A 31 17.14 2.22 7.57
N GLU A 32 17.25 3.51 7.25
CA GLU A 32 17.69 4.57 8.17
C GLU A 32 17.01 5.88 7.80
N VAL A 33 16.85 6.77 8.79
CA VAL A 33 16.36 8.15 8.63
C VAL A 33 17.18 9.10 9.49
N PHE A 34 17.23 10.37 9.11
CA PHE A 34 17.98 11.43 9.76
C PHE A 34 17.08 12.60 10.20
N PRO A 35 17.40 13.27 11.33
CA PRO A 35 16.66 14.45 11.75
C PRO A 35 16.58 15.52 10.64
N GLY A 36 15.39 16.08 10.45
CA GLY A 36 15.10 17.07 9.41
C GLY A 36 14.54 16.49 8.12
N GLU A 37 14.68 15.19 7.88
CA GLU A 37 14.08 14.53 6.72
C GLU A 37 12.55 14.55 6.78
N LYS A 38 11.94 14.64 5.60
CA LYS A 38 10.48 14.63 5.46
C LYS A 38 10.02 13.26 4.97
N ILE A 39 9.05 12.70 5.67
CA ILE A 39 8.44 11.41 5.32
C ILE A 39 6.93 11.55 5.19
N ARG A 40 6.30 10.59 4.51
CA ARG A 40 4.85 10.42 4.50
C ARG A 40 4.45 9.00 4.86
N MET A 41 3.47 8.89 5.75
CA MET A 41 2.88 7.61 6.13
C MET A 41 1.87 7.14 5.07
N PHE A 42 1.80 5.84 4.85
CA PHE A 42 0.86 5.24 3.89
C PHE A 42 -0.49 4.84 4.48
N SER A 43 -0.54 4.56 5.78
CA SER A 43 -1.75 4.04 6.43
C SER A 43 -2.01 4.65 7.81
N GLY A 44 -3.22 4.36 8.31
CA GLY A 44 -3.71 4.80 9.60
C GLY A 44 -4.22 6.24 9.59
N PHE A 45 -4.38 6.83 10.78
CA PHE A 45 -4.79 8.24 10.92
C PHE A 45 -3.72 9.23 10.43
N LYS A 46 -2.52 8.73 10.17
CA LYS A 46 -1.35 9.52 9.76
C LYS A 46 -1.16 9.55 8.24
N ALA A 47 -1.97 8.80 7.49
CA ALA A 47 -1.80 8.59 6.06
C ALA A 47 -1.73 9.92 5.27
N ARG A 48 -0.75 10.02 4.37
CA ARG A 48 -0.38 11.18 3.53
C ARG A 48 0.16 12.40 4.24
N ARG A 49 0.02 12.54 5.56
CA ARG A 49 0.45 13.76 6.21
C ARG A 49 1.98 13.79 6.24
N PRO A 50 2.61 14.90 5.81
CA PRO A 50 4.05 15.03 5.89
C PRO A 50 4.45 15.09 7.37
N MET A 51 5.49 14.33 7.71
CA MET A 51 6.12 14.35 9.03
C MET A 51 7.59 14.70 8.86
N ILE A 52 8.14 15.39 9.86
CA ILE A 52 9.56 15.70 9.94
C ILE A 52 10.18 14.76 10.96
N VAL A 53 11.22 14.05 10.57
CA VAL A 53 12.02 13.22 11.48
C VAL A 53 12.69 14.14 12.49
N THR A 54 12.46 13.88 13.78
CA THR A 54 12.98 14.69 14.89
C THR A 54 14.16 14.01 15.59
N ALA A 55 14.18 12.68 15.58
CA ALA A 55 15.31 11.88 16.05
C ALA A 55 15.39 10.60 15.23
N SER A 56 16.60 10.22 14.81
CA SER A 56 16.89 9.00 14.05
C SER A 56 16.75 7.72 14.88
N LYS A 57 16.72 7.84 16.21
CA LYS A 57 16.54 6.72 17.13
C LYS A 57 15.42 7.00 18.12
N GLY A 58 14.52 6.04 18.22
CA GLY A 58 13.48 5.96 19.24
C GLY A 58 13.98 5.18 20.45
N TRP A 59 13.09 4.36 21.03
CA TRP A 59 13.41 3.57 22.21
C TRP A 59 14.01 2.20 21.86
N SER A 60 13.67 1.67 20.68
CA SER A 60 14.24 0.47 20.10
C SER A 60 15.03 0.79 18.84
N GLU A 61 15.92 -0.12 18.43
CA GLU A 61 16.72 0.02 17.21
C GLU A 61 15.87 0.17 15.94
N ASP A 62 14.68 -0.44 15.91
CA ASP A 62 13.76 -0.34 14.76
C ASP A 62 12.81 0.87 14.83
N GLU A 63 13.05 1.82 15.72
CA GLU A 63 12.18 2.99 15.90
C GLU A 63 12.90 4.31 15.71
N PHE A 64 12.15 5.31 15.27
CA PHE A 64 12.55 6.71 15.23
C PHE A 64 11.39 7.62 15.63
N LEU A 65 11.68 8.90 15.83
CA LEU A 65 10.67 9.90 16.22
C LEU A 65 10.42 10.88 15.07
N ALA A 66 9.15 11.16 14.79
CA ALA A 66 8.75 12.15 13.81
C ALA A 66 7.57 12.99 14.32
N SER A 67 7.49 14.25 13.91
CA SER A 67 6.39 15.17 14.25
C SER A 67 5.67 15.63 12.99
N PHE A 68 4.38 15.93 13.08
CA PHE A 68 3.73 16.64 11.98
C PHE A 68 4.21 18.10 11.97
N SER A 69 4.42 18.65 10.78
CA SER A 69 4.84 20.05 10.62
C SER A 69 3.83 21.05 11.18
N ASP A 70 2.56 20.65 11.24
CA ASP A 70 1.43 21.43 11.72
C ASP A 70 0.96 21.01 13.13
N ASN A 71 1.77 20.25 13.88
CA ASN A 71 1.37 19.72 15.17
C ASN A 71 1.36 20.81 16.27
N PRO A 72 0.21 21.22 16.82
CA PRO A 72 0.12 22.35 17.74
C PRO A 72 0.68 22.06 19.15
N ASP A 73 0.77 20.79 19.54
CA ASP A 73 1.22 20.36 20.87
C ASP A 73 2.73 20.04 20.93
N GLY A 74 3.43 20.12 19.79
CA GLY A 74 4.85 19.75 19.68
C GLY A 74 5.14 18.27 19.94
N SER A 75 4.12 17.40 19.93
CA SER A 75 4.31 15.99 20.25
C SER A 75 5.06 15.24 19.15
N ASN A 76 5.91 14.31 19.58
CA ASN A 76 6.61 13.38 18.71
C ASN A 76 5.89 12.03 18.66
N TYR A 77 5.83 11.48 17.46
CA TYR A 77 5.26 10.17 17.20
C TYR A 77 6.38 9.15 17.02
N ARG A 78 6.19 7.98 17.63
CA ARG A 78 7.02 6.81 17.36
C ARG A 78 6.62 6.22 16.02
N VAL A 79 7.61 6.01 15.17
CA VAL A 79 7.50 5.31 13.89
C VAL A 79 8.45 4.13 13.93
N ASN A 80 7.99 2.96 13.48
CA ASN A 80 8.76 1.73 13.49
C ASN A 80 9.00 1.24 12.06
N PHE A 81 10.26 0.98 11.69
CA PHE A 81 10.65 0.55 10.35
C PHE A 81 10.01 -0.77 9.90
N ARG A 82 9.74 -1.69 10.84
CA ARG A 82 9.19 -3.02 10.54
C ARG A 82 7.67 -3.05 10.49
N ARG A 83 7.01 -2.14 11.22
CA ARG A 83 5.54 -2.12 11.36
C ARG A 83 4.89 -1.04 10.51
N ASP A 84 5.45 0.16 10.57
CA ASP A 84 4.83 1.33 9.99
C ASP A 84 5.33 1.54 8.56
N ARG A 85 4.40 1.82 7.66
CA ARG A 85 4.70 1.96 6.23
C ARG A 85 4.74 3.43 5.87
N PHE A 86 5.88 3.86 5.34
CA PHE A 86 6.16 5.25 4.97
C PHE A 86 7.19 5.30 3.84
N CYS A 87 7.36 6.45 3.21
CA CYS A 87 8.49 6.76 2.34
C CYS A 87 8.95 8.20 2.59
N TYR A 88 10.05 8.59 1.94
CA TYR A 88 10.42 10.00 1.86
C TYR A 88 9.37 10.81 1.11
N ASP A 89 9.15 12.05 1.55
CA ASP A 89 8.15 12.96 1.00
C ASP A 89 8.37 13.20 -0.51
N GLU A 90 9.62 13.32 -0.92
CA GLU A 90 10.02 13.50 -2.32
C GLU A 90 9.71 12.28 -3.21
N ASP A 91 9.63 11.09 -2.61
CA ASP A 91 9.28 9.86 -3.31
C ASP A 91 7.78 9.64 -3.42
N PHE A 92 6.96 10.42 -2.70
CA PHE A 92 5.51 10.26 -2.62
C PHE A 92 4.79 10.81 -3.87
N ASN A 93 5.08 10.23 -5.03
CA ASN A 93 4.52 10.63 -6.31
C ASN A 93 3.70 9.51 -6.93
N ALA A 94 2.53 9.87 -7.45
CA ALA A 94 1.66 8.94 -8.16
C ALA A 94 2.22 8.63 -9.55
N GLN A 95 2.41 7.34 -9.85
CA GLN A 95 2.82 6.89 -11.17
C GLN A 95 1.61 6.62 -12.08
N GLY A 96 1.76 6.78 -13.39
CA GLY A 96 0.67 6.60 -14.35
C GLY A 96 0.14 5.16 -14.46
N TRP A 97 0.88 4.18 -13.94
CA TRP A 97 0.47 2.78 -13.84
C TRP A 97 -0.25 2.44 -12.54
N MET A 98 -0.22 3.32 -11.53
CA MET A 98 -0.85 3.05 -10.23
C MET A 98 -2.37 3.06 -10.33
N PRO A 99 -3.07 2.21 -9.58
CA PRO A 99 -4.53 2.26 -9.52
C PRO A 99 -5.01 3.60 -8.96
N THR A 100 -6.11 4.10 -9.52
CA THR A 100 -6.78 5.32 -9.06
C THR A 100 -7.59 5.07 -7.79
N ALA A 101 -6.88 5.00 -6.66
CA ALA A 101 -7.44 4.71 -5.34
C ALA A 101 -6.80 5.58 -4.23
N SER A 102 -7.38 5.52 -3.03
CA SER A 102 -6.81 6.19 -1.86
C SER A 102 -5.44 5.59 -1.49
N VAL A 103 -4.59 6.34 -0.78
CA VAL A 103 -3.29 5.78 -0.35
C VAL A 103 -3.49 4.51 0.48
N ASP A 104 -4.43 4.49 1.43
CA ASP A 104 -4.74 3.32 2.27
C ASP A 104 -5.22 2.10 1.46
N ASP A 105 -5.84 2.33 0.30
CA ASP A 105 -6.33 1.27 -0.58
C ASP A 105 -5.21 0.73 -1.47
N ILE A 106 -4.35 1.60 -1.99
CA ILE A 106 -3.16 1.18 -2.73
C ILE A 106 -2.20 0.44 -1.80
N ASP A 107 -1.98 0.96 -0.59
CA ASP A 107 -1.18 0.33 0.47
C ASP A 107 -1.66 -1.09 0.80
N ALA A 108 -2.97 -1.34 0.68
CA ALA A 108 -3.52 -2.68 0.89
C ALA A 108 -3.39 -3.59 -0.33
N LEU A 109 -3.47 -3.03 -1.53
CA LEU A 109 -3.18 -3.77 -2.76
C LEU A 109 -1.71 -4.19 -2.80
N GLU A 110 -0.80 -3.31 -2.38
CA GLU A 110 0.62 -3.60 -2.28
C GLU A 110 0.94 -4.77 -1.36
N GLU A 111 0.26 -4.91 -0.21
CA GLU A 111 0.42 -6.12 0.62
C GLU A 111 -0.18 -7.34 -0.07
N SER A 112 -1.29 -7.18 -0.78
CA SER A 112 -1.89 -8.29 -1.49
C SER A 112 -0.99 -8.82 -2.60
N PHE A 113 -0.16 -7.97 -3.23
CA PHE A 113 0.84 -8.41 -4.20
C PHE A 113 1.95 -9.24 -3.54
N VAL A 114 2.47 -8.79 -2.40
CA VAL A 114 3.46 -9.56 -1.63
C VAL A 114 2.87 -10.89 -1.15
N GLU A 115 1.61 -10.88 -0.70
CA GLU A 115 0.92 -12.10 -0.28
C GLU A 115 0.67 -13.07 -1.44
N THR A 116 0.37 -12.54 -2.63
CA THR A 116 0.31 -13.32 -3.88
C THR A 116 1.63 -14.06 -4.14
N ILE A 117 2.79 -13.43 -3.91
CA ILE A 117 4.09 -14.11 -4.03
C ILE A 117 4.21 -15.22 -2.99
N ARG A 118 3.84 -14.96 -1.73
CA ARG A 118 3.91 -15.96 -0.65
C ARG A 118 3.05 -17.18 -0.89
N LEU A 119 1.86 -17.01 -1.48
CA LEU A 119 0.98 -18.14 -1.80
C LEU A 119 1.50 -19.06 -2.90
N GLY A 120 2.45 -18.59 -3.71
CA GLY A 120 3.16 -19.43 -4.68
C GLY A 120 4.27 -20.28 -4.05
N ASP A 121 4.58 -20.10 -2.77
CA ASP A 121 5.61 -20.88 -2.07
C ASP A 121 5.14 -22.33 -1.86
N THR A 122 5.83 -23.29 -2.47
CA THR A 122 5.56 -24.73 -2.34
C THR A 122 6.79 -25.46 -1.82
N GLU A 123 6.62 -26.73 -1.43
CA GLU A 123 7.76 -27.59 -1.05
C GLU A 123 8.78 -27.79 -2.17
N SER A 124 8.35 -27.67 -3.44
CA SER A 124 9.18 -27.84 -4.64
C SER A 124 9.81 -26.54 -5.15
N GLY A 125 9.56 -25.42 -4.48
CA GLY A 125 9.96 -24.08 -4.93
C GLY A 125 8.75 -23.19 -5.19
N TRP A 126 8.97 -22.05 -5.86
CA TRP A 126 7.89 -21.14 -6.15
C TRP A 126 7.15 -21.51 -7.44
N GLU A 127 5.83 -21.67 -7.35
CA GLU A 127 4.98 -22.00 -8.49
C GLU A 127 3.83 -21.00 -8.64
N TRP A 128 3.70 -20.43 -9.84
CA TRP A 128 2.52 -19.65 -10.19
C TRP A 128 1.31 -20.57 -10.34
N ASN A 129 0.22 -20.22 -9.67
CA ASN A 129 -1.09 -20.80 -9.91
C ASN A 129 -2.18 -19.72 -9.78
N ASP A 130 -3.34 -19.95 -10.37
CA ASP A 130 -4.44 -18.98 -10.37
C ASP A 130 -4.92 -18.61 -8.95
N GLN A 131 -4.67 -19.48 -7.95
CA GLN A 131 -5.02 -19.21 -6.55
C GLN A 131 -4.15 -18.11 -5.93
N CYS A 132 -2.94 -17.89 -6.46
CA CYS A 132 -2.08 -16.81 -6.02
C CYS A 132 -2.75 -15.44 -6.19
N LEU A 133 -3.71 -15.28 -7.10
CA LEU A 133 -4.46 -14.02 -7.30
C LEU A 133 -5.56 -13.76 -6.26
N TYR A 134 -5.93 -14.74 -5.42
CA TYR A 134 -7.01 -14.57 -4.44
C TYR A 134 -6.82 -13.37 -3.49
N PRO A 135 -5.63 -13.08 -2.93
CA PRO A 135 -5.42 -11.92 -2.07
C PRO A 135 -5.77 -10.60 -2.77
N ILE A 136 -5.41 -10.46 -4.04
CA ILE A 136 -5.69 -9.28 -4.86
C ILE A 136 -7.19 -9.16 -5.09
N ILE A 137 -7.83 -10.22 -5.59
CA ILE A 137 -9.27 -10.25 -5.89
C ILE A 137 -10.08 -9.95 -4.62
N SER A 138 -9.73 -10.59 -3.52
CA SER A 138 -10.36 -10.41 -2.21
C SER A 138 -10.19 -8.97 -1.71
N THR A 139 -9.00 -8.39 -1.83
CA THR A 139 -8.72 -7.00 -1.43
C THR A 139 -9.56 -6.00 -2.23
N ILE A 140 -9.59 -6.14 -3.56
CA ILE A 140 -10.41 -5.30 -4.45
C ILE A 140 -11.89 -5.41 -4.06
N TRP A 141 -12.39 -6.63 -3.84
CA TRP A 141 -13.79 -6.86 -3.50
C TRP A 141 -14.18 -6.33 -2.12
N HIS A 142 -13.44 -6.69 -1.06
CA HIS A 142 -13.75 -6.27 0.32
C HIS A 142 -13.71 -4.76 0.48
N ARG A 143 -12.76 -4.09 -0.19
CA ARG A 143 -12.66 -2.63 -0.21
C ARG A 143 -13.56 -1.99 -1.26
N ARG A 144 -14.22 -2.81 -2.09
CA ARG A 144 -15.14 -2.44 -3.18
C ARG A 144 -14.51 -1.43 -4.14
N LEU A 145 -13.24 -1.67 -4.51
CA LEU A 145 -12.46 -0.76 -5.34
C LEU A 145 -12.92 -0.85 -6.81
N PRO A 146 -13.09 0.29 -7.51
CA PRO A 146 -13.49 0.31 -8.92
C PRO A 146 -12.28 0.06 -9.84
N ILE A 147 -11.51 -1.00 -9.59
CA ILE A 147 -10.27 -1.33 -10.31
C ILE A 147 -10.53 -2.55 -11.20
N LYS A 148 -10.05 -2.48 -12.45
CA LYS A 148 -10.18 -3.54 -13.46
C LYS A 148 -8.90 -4.38 -13.55
N GLY A 149 -9.03 -5.60 -14.07
CA GLY A 149 -7.91 -6.51 -14.32
C GLY A 149 -6.76 -5.86 -15.08
N LYS A 150 -7.03 -5.11 -16.15
CA LYS A 150 -6.02 -4.37 -16.93
C LYS A 150 -5.16 -3.42 -16.09
N THR A 151 -5.75 -2.76 -15.09
CA THR A 151 -5.02 -1.84 -14.21
C THR A 151 -4.12 -2.62 -13.26
N ILE A 152 -4.54 -3.79 -12.81
CA ILE A 152 -3.71 -4.67 -11.97
C ILE A 152 -2.57 -5.29 -12.78
N ALA A 153 -2.81 -5.77 -14.00
CA ALA A 153 -1.79 -6.40 -14.86
C ALA A 153 -0.58 -5.47 -15.13
N ARG A 154 -0.79 -4.32 -15.80
CA ARG A 154 -0.66 -3.05 -15.07
C ARG A 154 0.49 -2.88 -14.08
N THR A 155 0.04 -2.71 -12.84
CA THR A 155 0.81 -2.55 -11.63
C THR A 155 1.75 -3.72 -11.38
N LEU A 156 1.30 -4.96 -11.56
CA LEU A 156 2.12 -6.15 -11.38
C LEU A 156 3.35 -6.13 -12.30
N LYS A 157 3.17 -5.78 -13.57
CA LYS A 157 4.28 -5.62 -14.51
C LYS A 157 5.26 -4.52 -14.11
N ALA A 158 4.77 -3.41 -13.56
CA ALA A 158 5.66 -2.35 -13.06
C ALA A 158 6.50 -2.81 -11.85
N HIS A 159 6.12 -3.91 -11.20
CA HIS A 159 6.83 -4.50 -10.07
C HIS A 159 7.57 -5.79 -10.46
N ASP A 160 7.90 -5.98 -11.74
CA ASP A 160 8.56 -7.18 -12.27
C ASP A 160 7.89 -8.49 -11.80
N PHE A 161 6.57 -8.43 -11.62
CA PHE A 161 5.81 -9.58 -11.16
C PHE A 161 5.55 -10.54 -12.31
N CYS A 162 6.35 -11.62 -12.37
CA CYS A 162 6.21 -12.84 -13.19
C CYS A 162 6.00 -12.64 -14.71
N ASP A 163 6.57 -13.55 -15.51
CA ASP A 163 6.39 -13.57 -16.98
C ASP A 163 4.98 -13.98 -17.44
N THR A 164 3.98 -13.93 -16.56
CA THR A 164 2.61 -14.33 -16.90
C THR A 164 2.00 -13.33 -17.89
N GLU A 165 1.31 -13.84 -18.91
CA GLU A 165 0.65 -13.00 -19.90
C GLU A 165 -0.38 -12.06 -19.25
N GLU A 166 -0.22 -10.74 -19.47
CA GLU A 166 -1.12 -9.70 -18.93
C GLU A 166 -2.60 -10.01 -19.18
N ALA A 167 -2.92 -10.58 -20.35
CA ALA A 167 -4.26 -10.95 -20.75
C ALA A 167 -4.89 -12.03 -19.86
N HIS A 168 -4.08 -12.98 -19.38
CA HIS A 168 -4.54 -14.03 -18.47
C HIS A 168 -4.88 -13.44 -17.10
N ILE A 169 -4.01 -12.59 -16.56
CA ILE A 169 -4.23 -11.87 -15.29
C ILE A 169 -5.49 -11.01 -15.37
N GLU A 170 -5.65 -10.23 -16.45
CA GLU A 170 -6.82 -9.38 -16.65
C GLU A 170 -8.11 -10.19 -16.62
N LYS A 171 -8.14 -11.29 -17.39
CA LYS A 171 -9.31 -12.17 -17.47
C LYS A 171 -9.66 -12.78 -16.12
N LEU A 172 -8.68 -13.29 -15.37
CA LEU A 172 -8.91 -13.92 -14.07
C LEU A 172 -9.44 -12.94 -13.02
N ILE A 173 -8.87 -11.74 -12.96
CA ILE A 173 -9.32 -10.71 -12.01
C ILE A 173 -10.75 -10.29 -12.33
N ASP A 174 -11.05 -9.97 -13.60
CA ASP A 174 -12.39 -9.53 -13.99
C ASP A 174 -13.43 -10.64 -13.81
N PHE A 175 -13.06 -11.90 -14.10
CA PHE A 175 -13.90 -13.06 -13.85
C PHE A 175 -14.17 -13.27 -12.36
N GLY A 176 -13.13 -13.28 -11.52
CA GLY A 176 -13.23 -13.47 -10.08
C GLY A 176 -14.08 -12.39 -9.40
N LEU A 177 -13.88 -11.13 -9.78
CA LEU A 177 -14.73 -10.01 -9.34
C LEU A 177 -16.18 -10.20 -9.79
N GLY A 178 -16.40 -10.63 -11.05
CA GLY A 178 -17.73 -10.93 -11.58
C GLY A 178 -18.46 -12.00 -10.78
N ILE A 179 -17.78 -13.07 -10.38
CA ILE A 179 -18.34 -14.11 -9.49
C ILE A 179 -18.73 -13.48 -8.16
N LEU A 180 -17.81 -12.77 -7.49
CA LEU A 180 -18.07 -12.22 -6.16
C LEU A 180 -19.22 -11.22 -6.13
N ILE A 181 -19.37 -10.41 -7.19
CA ILE A 181 -20.49 -9.49 -7.37
C ILE A 181 -21.80 -10.28 -7.50
N LYS A 182 -21.85 -11.28 -8.39
CA LYS A 182 -23.06 -12.09 -8.62
C LYS A 182 -23.49 -12.89 -7.38
N THR A 183 -22.55 -13.41 -6.62
CA THR A 183 -22.84 -14.23 -5.44
C THR A 183 -23.23 -13.41 -4.22
N ASN A 184 -22.64 -12.22 -4.04
CA ASN A 184 -22.86 -11.40 -2.83
C ASN A 184 -23.74 -10.17 -3.07
N GLY A 185 -24.15 -9.89 -4.31
CA GLY A 185 -25.07 -8.80 -4.68
C GLY A 185 -24.52 -7.39 -4.42
N ARG A 186 -23.20 -7.22 -4.39
CA ARG A 186 -22.56 -5.93 -4.08
C ARG A 186 -21.61 -5.50 -5.18
N ASP A 187 -22.00 -4.47 -5.91
CA ASP A 187 -21.14 -3.82 -6.90
C ASP A 187 -19.96 -3.09 -6.25
N PRO A 188 -18.86 -2.85 -6.99
CA PRO A 188 -17.82 -1.90 -6.59
C PRO A 188 -18.44 -0.54 -6.27
N ILE A 189 -17.90 0.16 -5.26
CA ILE A 189 -18.37 1.52 -5.00
C ILE A 189 -17.79 2.39 -6.12
N LYS A 190 -18.66 2.85 -7.01
CA LYS A 190 -18.37 3.92 -7.97
C LYS A 190 -18.23 5.25 -7.23
N ARG A 191 -17.31 5.34 -6.25
CA ARG A 191 -16.88 6.65 -5.72
C ARG A 191 -16.18 7.36 -6.88
N LYS A 192 -16.27 8.70 -6.93
CA LYS A 192 -15.49 9.51 -7.88
C LYS A 192 -14.07 8.95 -7.89
N ILE A 193 -13.65 8.38 -9.02
CA ILE A 193 -12.33 7.79 -9.23
C ILE A 193 -11.33 8.80 -8.68
N MET A 194 -10.63 8.45 -7.61
CA MET A 194 -9.72 9.38 -6.96
C MET A 194 -8.37 9.27 -7.63
N PRO A 195 -7.70 10.40 -7.93
CA PRO A 195 -6.32 10.34 -8.36
C PRO A 195 -5.48 9.61 -7.28
N SER A 196 -4.54 8.80 -7.74
CA SER A 196 -3.68 8.00 -6.86
C SER A 196 -2.98 8.88 -5.83
N LEU A 197 -2.83 8.36 -4.60
CA LEU A 197 -2.15 9.03 -3.47
C LEU A 197 -2.76 10.37 -3.01
N GLN A 198 -3.90 10.83 -3.57
CA GLN A 198 -4.44 12.16 -3.26
C GLN A 198 -5.33 12.24 -2.02
N ARG A 199 -5.78 11.13 -1.45
CA ARG A 199 -6.54 11.12 -0.18
C ARG A 199 -6.18 9.88 0.64
N GLY A 200 -6.21 10.02 1.98
CA GLY A 200 -6.25 8.87 2.89
C GLY A 200 -7.57 8.11 2.72
N ARG A 201 -7.85 7.11 3.56
CA ARG A 201 -9.19 6.51 3.54
C ARG A 201 -10.27 7.58 3.69
N TYR A 202 -11.39 7.34 3.04
CA TYR A 202 -12.57 8.20 3.07
C TYR A 202 -12.91 8.63 4.51
N ARG A 203 -12.82 9.94 4.77
CA ARG A 203 -13.21 10.59 6.01
C ARG A 203 -14.73 10.47 6.17
N THR A 204 -15.18 9.41 6.84
CA THR A 204 -16.54 9.36 7.34
C THR A 204 -16.67 10.32 8.52
N PRO A 205 -17.87 10.86 8.83
CA PRO A 205 -18.06 11.71 10.00
C PRO A 205 -17.51 11.08 11.29
N ARG A 206 -17.70 9.76 11.45
CA ARG A 206 -17.13 8.99 12.57
C ARG A 206 -15.59 8.97 12.57
N ARG A 207 -14.94 8.87 11.41
CA ARG A 207 -13.47 8.89 11.32
C ARG A 207 -12.91 10.28 11.59
N ILE A 208 -13.60 11.33 11.15
CA ILE A 208 -13.26 12.73 11.47
C ILE A 208 -13.31 12.97 12.98
N ASP A 209 -14.42 12.58 13.63
CA ASP A 209 -14.56 12.70 15.10
C ASP A 209 -13.47 11.91 15.85
N LEU A 210 -13.14 10.72 15.36
CA LEU A 210 -12.08 9.91 15.95
C LEU A 210 -10.68 10.53 15.73
N GLU A 211 -10.41 11.11 14.56
CA GLU A 211 -9.17 11.84 14.26
C GLU A 211 -9.01 13.06 15.18
N TYR A 212 -10.08 13.83 15.39
CA TYR A 212 -10.09 14.94 16.33
C TYR A 212 -9.82 14.48 17.77
N LYS A 213 -10.49 13.41 18.22
CA LYS A 213 -10.34 12.89 19.58
C LYS A 213 -8.96 12.30 19.86
N LEU A 214 -8.38 11.59 18.89
CA LEU A 214 -7.11 10.88 19.08
C LEU A 214 -5.88 11.76 18.80
N LEU A 215 -6.00 12.72 17.87
CA LEU A 215 -4.86 13.48 17.37
C LEU A 215 -5.01 14.99 17.55
N GLY A 216 -6.15 15.48 18.08
CA GLY A 216 -6.41 16.90 18.24
C GLY A 216 -6.61 17.66 16.93
N ILE A 217 -6.77 16.96 15.81
CA ILE A 217 -6.83 17.57 14.47
C ILE A 217 -8.27 17.97 14.16
N PRO A 218 -8.59 19.27 14.01
CA PRO A 218 -9.94 19.70 13.64
C PRO A 218 -10.31 19.22 12.23
N PRO A 219 -11.61 19.03 11.93
CA PRO A 219 -12.06 18.76 10.58
C PRO A 219 -11.58 19.84 9.61
N GLU A 220 -10.97 19.45 8.49
CA GLU A 220 -10.74 20.38 7.37
C GLU A 220 -12.10 20.72 6.73
N ASN A 221 -12.39 22.02 6.59
CA ASN A 221 -13.59 22.53 5.93
C ASN A 221 -13.59 22.23 4.42
#